data_AF-A0A3D5DRZ2-F1
#
_entry.id   AF-A0A3D5DRZ2-F1
#
_cell.length_a   1.000
_cell.length_b   1.000
_cell.length_c   1.000
_cell.angle_alpha   90.00
_cell.angle_beta   90.00
_cell.angle_gamma   90.00
#
_symmetry.space_group_name_H-M   'P 1'
#
loop_
_entity.id
_entity.type
_entity.pdbx_description
1 polymer ?
#
loop_
_entity_poly.entity_id
_entity_poly.type
_entity_poly.pdbx_seq_one_letter_code
_entity_poly.pdbx_strand_id
1 'polypeptide(L)'
;MANPTDPRPEPFRAQLDDGQIVETDGSTVTDPASGSPVPAVLLRMSRTRAHTLAHLLDDWCRVARVYATLRSSEVTERALVWALEASAAATGDPEATRCALSGPQAPSVAQRLAAAAVLSEREHRINPVQRIAIVDAAARWLAEDAGEDLAEALLQAVCSDPVTANFVYLALIEQPEPAP
;
A
#
# COMPACT_ATOMS: atom_id res chain seq x y z
N MET A 1 -32.21 -25.41 18.55
CA MET A 1 -32.00 -26.43 19.61
C MET A 1 -30.88 -27.33 19.13
N ALA A 2 -29.75 -27.41 19.85
CA ALA A 2 -28.61 -28.26 19.46
C ALA A 2 -28.98 -29.75 19.62
N ASN A 3 -28.56 -30.59 18.69
CA ASN A 3 -28.88 -32.01 18.62
C ASN A 3 -28.04 -32.77 19.67
N PRO A 4 -28.64 -33.54 20.60
CA PRO A 4 -27.89 -34.22 21.67
C PRO A 4 -26.94 -35.34 21.21
N THR A 5 -26.86 -35.61 19.89
CA THR A 5 -25.96 -36.60 19.28
C THR A 5 -24.71 -36.00 18.64
N ASP A 6 -24.55 -34.67 18.61
CA ASP A 6 -23.31 -34.09 18.09
C ASP A 6 -22.14 -34.50 18.99
N PRO A 7 -21.07 -35.12 18.43
CA PRO A 7 -19.91 -35.50 19.20
C PRO A 7 -19.32 -34.23 19.81
N ARG A 8 -19.14 -34.24 21.13
CA ARG A 8 -18.42 -33.15 21.81
C ARG A 8 -17.03 -33.05 21.18
N PRO A 9 -16.59 -31.87 20.74
CA PRO A 9 -15.25 -31.72 20.19
C PRO A 9 -14.25 -32.23 21.23
N GLU A 10 -13.45 -33.22 20.85
CA GLU A 10 -12.46 -33.79 21.76
C GLU A 10 -11.46 -32.70 22.17
N PRO A 11 -11.10 -32.62 23.46
CA PRO A 11 -10.11 -31.68 23.92
C PRO A 11 -8.76 -32.00 23.27
N PHE A 12 -8.32 -31.10 22.42
CA PHE A 12 -7.05 -31.17 21.70
C PHE A 12 -6.04 -30.30 22.43
N ARG A 13 -4.82 -30.81 22.62
CA ARG A 13 -3.71 -30.05 23.17
C ARG A 13 -2.46 -30.31 22.34
N ALA A 14 -1.91 -29.27 21.73
CA ALA A 14 -0.66 -29.35 20.99
C ALA A 14 0.32 -28.28 21.44
N GLN A 15 1.59 -28.66 21.52
CA GLN A 15 2.69 -27.73 21.71
C GLN A 15 3.22 -27.30 20.33
N LEU A 16 3.38 -26.00 20.13
CA LEU A 16 3.99 -25.43 18.93
C LEU A 16 5.52 -25.48 19.05
N ASP A 17 6.21 -25.38 17.92
CA ASP A 17 7.68 -25.48 17.82
C ASP A 17 8.43 -24.46 18.69
N ASP A 18 7.76 -23.36 19.06
CA ASP A 18 8.30 -22.28 19.86
C ASP A 18 7.94 -22.37 21.36
N GLY A 19 7.35 -23.49 21.79
CA GLY A 19 6.99 -23.83 23.17
C GLY A 19 5.60 -23.38 23.63
N GLN A 20 4.80 -22.74 22.77
CA GLN A 20 3.41 -22.35 23.08
C GLN A 20 2.47 -23.54 23.06
N ILE A 21 1.29 -23.42 23.69
CA ILE A 21 0.31 -24.52 23.75
C ILE A 21 -1.04 -24.07 23.20
N VAL A 22 -1.55 -24.78 22.21
CA VAL A 22 -2.91 -24.65 21.67
C VAL A 22 -3.80 -25.69 22.32
N GLU A 23 -4.91 -25.27 22.92
CA GLU A 23 -5.89 -26.12 23.59
C GLU A 23 -7.31 -25.85 23.06
N THR A 24 -8.12 -26.88 22.87
CA THR A 24 -9.58 -26.75 22.78
C THR A 24 -10.17 -27.25 24.11
N ASP A 25 -10.81 -26.36 24.87
CA ASP A 25 -11.39 -26.68 26.18
C ASP A 25 -12.85 -27.18 26.10
N GLY A 26 -13.34 -27.37 24.87
CA GLY A 26 -14.72 -27.76 24.60
C GLY A 26 -15.72 -26.61 24.70
N SER A 27 -15.27 -25.38 25.00
CA SER A 27 -16.12 -24.19 24.92
C SER A 27 -16.33 -23.75 23.46
N THR A 28 -17.31 -22.87 23.23
CA THR A 28 -17.64 -22.36 21.89
C THR A 28 -17.72 -20.84 21.92
N VAL A 29 -17.33 -20.22 20.81
CA VAL A 29 -17.54 -18.79 20.53
C VAL A 29 -18.56 -18.64 19.41
N THR A 30 -19.25 -17.51 19.34
CA THR A 30 -20.20 -17.26 18.24
C THR A 30 -19.44 -16.73 17.03
N ASP A 31 -19.59 -17.37 15.88
CA ASP A 31 -19.10 -16.83 14.61
C ASP A 31 -19.91 -15.56 14.26
N PRO A 32 -19.29 -14.37 14.18
CA PRO A 32 -20.01 -13.12 13.91
C PRO A 32 -20.62 -13.06 12.50
N ALA A 33 -20.17 -13.87 11.54
CA ALA A 33 -20.71 -13.88 10.18
C ALA A 33 -21.95 -14.76 10.05
N SER A 34 -21.92 -15.98 10.62
CA SER A 34 -23.02 -16.95 10.51
C SER A 34 -23.95 -16.98 11.73
N GLY A 35 -23.56 -16.36 12.84
CA GLY A 35 -24.25 -16.45 14.13
C GLY A 35 -24.21 -17.85 14.78
N SER A 36 -23.46 -18.79 14.19
CA SER A 36 -23.41 -20.18 14.64
C SER A 36 -22.33 -20.36 15.72
N PRO A 37 -22.52 -21.27 16.70
CA PRO A 37 -21.49 -21.59 17.67
C PRO A 37 -20.36 -22.38 16.99
N VAL A 38 -19.13 -21.91 17.15
CA VAL A 38 -17.90 -22.57 16.66
C VAL A 38 -16.98 -22.90 17.84
N PRO A 39 -16.16 -23.96 17.78
CA PRO A 39 -15.26 -24.32 18.88
C PRO A 39 -14.29 -23.18 19.24
N ALA A 40 -14.15 -22.92 20.53
CA ALA A 40 -13.17 -21.97 21.03
C ALA A 40 -11.78 -22.62 21.07
N VAL A 41 -10.78 -21.83 20.72
CA VAL A 41 -9.37 -22.22 20.80
C VAL A 41 -8.68 -21.33 21.84
N LEU A 42 -8.09 -21.96 22.85
CA LEU A 42 -7.25 -21.31 23.85
C LEU A 42 -5.79 -21.42 23.44
N LEU A 43 -5.11 -20.29 23.25
CA LEU A 43 -3.68 -20.26 23.01
C LEU A 43 -2.95 -19.76 24.28
N ARG A 44 -2.20 -20.65 24.91
CA ARG A 44 -1.39 -20.35 26.11
C ARG A 44 0.02 -19.95 25.68
N MET A 45 0.43 -18.77 26.08
CA MET A 45 1.74 -18.21 25.77
C MET A 45 2.31 -17.40 26.94
N SER A 46 3.59 -17.03 26.85
CA SER A 46 4.21 -16.14 27.84
C SER A 46 3.61 -14.74 27.77
N ARG A 47 3.70 -13.99 28.87
CA ARG A 47 3.17 -12.61 28.96
C ARG A 47 3.71 -11.70 27.84
N THR A 48 5.00 -11.79 27.55
CA THR A 48 5.64 -10.98 26.50
C THR A 48 5.06 -11.29 25.12
N ARG A 49 4.88 -12.58 24.78
CA ARG A 49 4.31 -12.98 23.50
C ARG A 49 2.84 -12.63 23.37
N ALA A 50 2.07 -12.76 24.45
CA ALA A 50 0.68 -12.31 24.49
C ALA A 50 0.56 -10.81 24.22
N HIS A 51 1.47 -10.03 24.79
CA HIS A 51 1.53 -8.59 24.57
C HIS A 51 1.88 -8.26 23.11
N THR A 52 2.91 -8.88 22.54
CA THR A 52 3.29 -8.70 21.12
C THR A 52 2.18 -9.12 20.17
N LEU A 53 1.54 -10.28 20.41
CA LEU A 53 0.44 -10.76 19.57
C LEU A 53 -0.79 -9.83 19.64
N ALA A 54 -1.11 -9.31 20.83
CA ALA A 54 -2.22 -8.37 20.98
C ALA A 54 -2.00 -7.10 20.16
N HIS A 55 -0.78 -6.56 20.15
CA HIS A 55 -0.43 -5.41 19.32
C HIS A 55 -0.52 -5.75 17.83
N LEU A 56 0.05 -6.88 17.40
CA LEU A 56 -0.01 -7.31 16.00
C LEU A 56 -1.45 -7.55 15.52
N LEU A 57 -2.31 -8.10 16.37
CA LEU A 57 -3.73 -8.28 16.06
C LEU A 57 -4.48 -6.94 16.01
N ASP A 58 -4.18 -5.99 16.89
CA ASP A 58 -4.80 -4.65 16.82
C ASP A 58 -4.40 -3.93 15.53
N ASP A 59 -3.12 -3.97 15.17
CA ASP A 59 -2.59 -3.41 13.92
C ASP A 59 -3.24 -4.07 12.70
N TRP A 60 -3.31 -5.40 12.67
CA TRP A 60 -3.96 -6.14 11.59
C TRP A 60 -5.47 -5.82 11.50
N CYS A 61 -6.17 -5.74 12.63
CA CYS A 61 -7.58 -5.37 12.67
C CYS A 61 -7.83 -3.92 12.22
N ARG A 62 -6.88 -3.01 12.45
CA ARG A 62 -6.94 -1.63 11.92
C ARG A 62 -6.76 -1.64 10.41
N VAL A 63 -5.73 -2.30 9.90
CA VAL A 63 -5.47 -2.44 8.46
C VAL A 63 -6.67 -3.07 7.76
N ALA A 64 -7.16 -4.21 8.25
CA ALA A 64 -8.30 -4.93 7.65
C ALA A 64 -9.58 -4.08 7.60
N ARG A 65 -9.82 -3.23 8.61
CA ARG A 65 -10.93 -2.26 8.59
C ARG A 65 -10.78 -1.24 7.49
N VAL A 66 -9.57 -0.72 7.25
CA VAL A 66 -9.31 0.21 6.16
C VAL A 66 -9.59 -0.44 4.79
N TYR A 67 -9.14 -1.68 4.58
CA TYR A 67 -9.46 -2.45 3.36
C TYR A 67 -10.96 -2.71 3.20
N ALA A 68 -11.65 -3.09 4.28
CA ALA A 68 -13.10 -3.31 4.26
C ALA A 68 -13.88 -2.03 3.93
N THR A 69 -13.41 -0.87 4.38
CA THR A 69 -14.00 0.44 4.04
C THR A 69 -13.70 0.87 2.61
N LEU A 70 -12.60 0.41 2.01
CA LEU A 70 -12.19 0.81 0.67
C LEU A 70 -13.06 0.23 -0.46
N ARG A 71 -13.82 -0.87 -0.24
CA ARG A 71 -14.78 -1.51 -1.18
C ARG A 71 -14.49 -1.33 -2.69
N SER A 72 -13.23 -1.34 -3.09
CA SER A 72 -12.81 -1.10 -4.48
C SER A 72 -12.55 -2.45 -5.11
N SER A 73 -13.30 -2.76 -6.17
CA SER A 73 -13.13 -3.96 -6.99
C SER A 73 -11.78 -4.02 -7.71
N GLU A 74 -10.95 -2.99 -7.58
CA GLU A 74 -9.55 -3.00 -8.00
C GLU A 74 -8.69 -2.53 -6.82
N VAL A 75 -7.97 -3.47 -6.22
CA VAL A 75 -6.90 -3.17 -5.26
C VAL A 75 -5.73 -2.62 -6.08
N THR A 76 -5.80 -1.33 -6.39
CA THR A 76 -4.64 -0.62 -6.96
C THR A 76 -3.58 -0.45 -5.88
N GLU A 77 -2.32 -0.45 -6.28
CA GLU A 77 -1.16 -0.18 -5.40
C GLU A 77 -1.34 1.08 -4.55
N ARG A 78 -1.96 2.14 -5.11
CA ARG A 78 -2.28 3.37 -4.39
C ARG A 78 -3.30 3.21 -3.25
N ALA A 79 -4.26 2.30 -3.40
CA ALA A 79 -5.18 1.96 -2.31
C ALA A 79 -4.47 1.19 -1.18
N LEU A 80 -3.46 0.40 -1.54
CA LEU A 80 -2.57 -0.30 -0.61
C LEU A 80 -1.72 0.69 0.19
N VAL A 81 -1.08 1.64 -0.50
CA VAL A 81 -0.26 2.70 0.09
C VAL A 81 -1.08 3.56 1.07
N TRP A 82 -2.25 4.04 0.65
CA TRP A 82 -3.14 4.79 1.55
C TRP A 82 -3.62 3.97 2.75
N ALA A 83 -3.86 2.68 2.59
CA ALA A 83 -4.23 1.83 3.71
C ALA A 83 -3.08 1.66 4.72
N LEU A 84 -1.84 1.56 4.24
CA LEU A 84 -0.64 1.49 5.06
C LEU A 84 -0.36 2.81 5.78
N GLU A 85 -0.47 3.95 5.09
CA GLU A 85 -0.33 5.29 5.69
C GLU A 85 -1.40 5.56 6.75
N ALA A 86 -2.66 5.23 6.48
CA ALA A 86 -3.75 5.37 7.44
C ALA A 86 -3.56 4.47 8.67
N SER A 87 -2.99 3.28 8.47
CA SER A 87 -2.69 2.35 9.57
C SER A 87 -1.53 2.85 10.42
N ALA A 88 -0.45 3.36 9.80
CA ALA A 88 0.67 4.02 10.46
C ALA A 88 0.25 5.25 11.28
N ALA A 89 -0.65 6.07 10.72
CA ALA A 89 -1.22 7.21 11.43
C ALA A 89 -2.09 6.77 12.62
N ALA A 90 -2.85 5.69 12.48
CA ALA A 90 -3.67 5.14 13.56
C ALA A 90 -2.82 4.54 14.69
N THR A 91 -1.69 3.90 14.39
CA THR A 91 -0.73 3.39 15.40
C THR A 91 0.13 4.48 16.03
N GLY A 92 0.08 5.71 15.52
CA GLY A 92 0.80 6.85 16.07
C GLY A 92 2.31 6.73 15.90
N ASP A 93 2.78 5.99 14.89
CA ASP A 93 4.19 5.83 14.56
C ASP A 93 4.66 7.00 13.67
N PRO A 94 5.48 7.95 14.20
CA PRO A 94 5.98 9.08 13.43
C PRO A 94 7.12 8.71 12.46
N GLU A 95 7.75 7.53 12.60
CA GLU A 95 8.78 7.05 11.67
C GLU A 95 8.16 6.36 10.44
N ALA A 96 7.00 5.71 10.59
CA ALA A 96 6.27 5.15 9.46
C ALA A 96 5.80 6.23 8.46
N THR A 97 5.50 7.45 8.93
CA THR A 97 5.25 8.62 8.08
C THR A 97 6.53 9.15 7.41
N ARG A 98 7.73 8.88 7.96
CA ARG A 98 9.01 9.19 7.31
C ARG A 98 9.42 8.15 6.26
N CYS A 99 9.03 6.89 6.42
CA CYS A 99 9.16 5.90 5.36
C CYS A 99 8.29 6.24 4.14
N ALA A 100 7.07 6.78 4.35
CA ALA A 100 6.23 7.31 3.26
C ALA A 100 6.87 8.52 2.53
N LEU A 101 7.70 9.31 3.22
CA LEU A 101 8.48 10.41 2.63
C LEU A 101 9.73 9.94 1.87
N SER A 102 10.08 8.65 1.95
CA SER A 102 11.25 8.05 1.31
C SER A 102 10.91 7.26 0.05
N GLY A 103 9.66 7.29 -0.41
CA GLY A 103 9.32 6.88 -1.77
C GLY A 103 9.98 7.80 -2.80
N PRO A 104 10.13 7.38 -4.08
CA PRO A 104 10.65 8.24 -5.13
C PRO A 104 9.87 9.56 -5.12
N GLN A 105 10.56 10.67 -4.84
CA GLN A 105 9.90 11.96 -4.67
C GLN A 105 9.26 12.35 -5.99
N ALA A 106 7.94 12.46 -5.98
CA ALA A 106 7.18 12.89 -7.15
C ALA A 106 7.76 14.20 -7.70
N PRO A 107 7.96 14.32 -9.03
CA PRO A 107 8.45 15.55 -9.64
C PRO A 107 7.65 16.76 -9.18
N SER A 108 8.36 17.80 -8.74
CA SER A 108 7.79 19.07 -8.31
C SER A 108 7.07 19.79 -9.44
N VAL A 109 6.23 20.78 -9.09
CA VAL A 109 5.56 21.62 -10.08
C VAL A 109 6.56 22.34 -10.99
N ALA A 110 7.71 22.76 -10.46
CA ALA A 110 8.77 23.40 -11.25
C ALA A 110 9.37 22.45 -12.30
N GLN A 111 9.65 21.21 -11.92
CA GLN A 111 10.15 20.16 -12.83
C GLN A 111 9.13 19.84 -13.93
N ARG A 112 7.85 19.70 -13.57
CA ARG A 112 6.77 19.48 -14.55
C ARG A 112 6.64 20.65 -15.54
N LEU A 113 6.74 21.89 -15.06
CA LEU A 113 6.70 23.06 -15.94
C LEU A 113 7.92 23.13 -16.86
N ALA A 114 9.11 22.78 -16.37
CA ALA A 114 10.33 22.68 -17.19
C ALA A 114 10.18 21.60 -18.28
N ALA A 115 9.68 20.41 -17.92
CA ALA A 115 9.40 19.33 -18.86
C ALA A 115 8.37 19.73 -19.92
N ALA A 116 7.30 20.44 -19.52
CA ALA A 116 6.30 20.97 -20.45
C ALA A 116 6.88 22.04 -21.39
N ALA A 117 7.84 22.85 -20.92
CA ALA A 117 8.55 23.81 -21.76
C ALA A 117 9.40 23.11 -22.83
N VAL A 118 10.12 22.04 -22.47
CA VAL A 118 10.90 21.23 -23.43
C VAL A 118 9.97 20.64 -24.52
N LEU A 119 8.83 20.06 -24.13
CA LEU A 119 7.82 19.61 -25.10
C LEU A 119 7.27 20.75 -25.95
N SER A 120 7.13 21.94 -25.37
CA SER A 120 6.63 23.11 -26.08
C SER A 120 7.56 23.60 -27.19
N GLU A 121 8.85 23.58 -26.92
CA GLU A 121 9.89 24.04 -27.84
C GLU A 121 10.17 23.04 -28.96
N ARG A 122 10.04 21.74 -28.67
CA ARG A 122 10.52 20.67 -29.56
C ARG A 122 9.40 19.90 -30.26
N GLU A 123 8.22 19.82 -29.66
CA GLU A 123 7.09 19.05 -30.19
C GLU A 123 5.88 19.95 -30.53
N HIS A 124 5.93 20.51 -31.74
CA HIS A 124 4.90 21.41 -32.25
C HIS A 124 3.56 20.71 -32.55
N ARG A 125 3.58 19.39 -32.74
CA ARG A 125 2.37 18.56 -33.00
C ARG A 125 1.54 18.30 -31.74
N ILE A 126 2.12 18.45 -30.56
CA ILE A 126 1.46 18.20 -29.29
C ILE A 126 0.86 19.53 -28.82
N ASN A 127 -0.45 19.58 -28.62
CA ASN A 127 -1.08 20.81 -28.16
C ASN A 127 -0.79 21.09 -26.67
N PRO A 128 -0.99 22.33 -26.18
CA PRO A 128 -0.65 22.68 -24.80
C PRO A 128 -1.30 21.81 -23.72
N VAL A 129 -2.56 21.40 -23.92
CA VAL A 129 -3.29 20.54 -22.97
C VAL A 129 -2.70 19.13 -22.97
N GLN A 130 -2.36 18.60 -24.14
CA GLN A 130 -1.70 17.31 -24.27
C GLN A 130 -0.33 17.32 -23.59
N ARG A 131 0.47 18.39 -23.75
CA ARG A 131 1.78 18.52 -23.08
C ARG A 131 1.66 18.39 -21.57
N ILE A 132 0.69 19.09 -20.97
CA ILE A 132 0.40 19.01 -19.54
C ILE A 132 0.00 17.57 -19.16
N ALA A 133 -0.93 16.97 -19.90
CA ALA A 133 -1.40 15.61 -19.63
C ALA A 133 -0.28 14.55 -19.72
N ILE A 134 0.61 14.68 -20.71
CA ILE A 134 1.77 13.79 -20.90
C ILE A 134 2.74 13.92 -19.72
N VAL A 135 3.07 15.15 -19.34
CA VAL A 135 3.99 15.44 -18.22
C VAL A 135 3.41 14.98 -16.89
N ASP A 136 2.12 15.21 -16.64
CA ASP A 136 1.46 14.76 -15.41
C ASP A 136 1.33 13.23 -15.36
N ALA A 137 1.11 12.57 -16.50
CA ALA A 137 1.11 11.11 -16.57
C ALA A 137 2.51 10.53 -16.29
N ALA A 138 3.56 11.09 -16.89
CA ALA A 138 4.94 10.69 -16.63
C ALA A 138 5.35 10.95 -15.17
N ALA A 139 5.06 12.14 -14.64
CA ALA A 139 5.34 12.50 -13.26
C ALA A 139 4.57 11.63 -12.25
N ARG A 140 3.37 11.16 -12.61
CA ARG A 140 2.62 10.21 -11.79
C ARG A 140 3.32 8.85 -11.72
N TRP A 141 3.81 8.32 -12.84
CA TRP A 141 4.55 7.04 -12.80
C TRP A 141 5.89 7.16 -12.10
N LEU A 142 6.59 8.29 -12.22
CA LEU A 142 7.83 8.53 -11.47
C LEU A 142 7.65 8.55 -9.93
N ALA A 143 6.41 8.65 -9.45
CA ALA A 143 6.07 8.54 -8.04
C ALA A 143 5.68 7.10 -7.61
N GLU A 144 5.63 6.16 -8.55
CA GLU A 144 5.33 4.73 -8.34
C GLU A 144 6.63 3.92 -8.35
N ASP A 145 6.69 2.80 -7.61
CA ASP A 145 7.87 1.93 -7.59
C ASP A 145 8.09 1.31 -8.98
N ALA A 146 9.33 1.42 -9.50
CA ALA A 146 9.69 0.99 -10.86
C ALA A 146 8.92 1.67 -12.01
N GLY A 147 8.34 2.86 -11.78
CA GLY A 147 7.61 3.60 -12.82
C GLY A 147 8.48 4.39 -13.82
N GLU A 148 9.81 4.36 -13.66
CA GLU A 148 10.78 4.97 -14.60
C GLU A 148 10.62 4.41 -16.02
N ASP A 149 10.54 3.09 -16.17
CA ASP A 149 10.37 2.42 -17.47
C ASP A 149 9.08 2.85 -18.18
N LEU A 150 8.00 3.06 -17.43
CA LEU A 150 6.71 3.50 -17.97
C LEU A 150 6.74 4.98 -18.38
N ALA A 151 7.40 5.83 -17.59
CA ALA A 151 7.61 7.22 -17.91
C ALA A 151 8.48 7.36 -19.18
N GLU A 152 9.59 6.63 -19.27
CA GLU A 152 10.44 6.60 -20.47
C GLU A 152 9.69 6.08 -21.69
N ALA A 153 8.96 4.96 -21.57
CA ALA A 153 8.19 4.39 -22.67
C ALA A 153 7.12 5.36 -23.21
N LEU A 154 6.42 6.09 -22.34
CA LEU A 154 5.47 7.12 -22.77
C LEU A 154 6.18 8.26 -23.50
N LEU A 155 7.27 8.78 -22.93
CA LEU A 155 7.98 9.91 -23.53
C LEU A 155 8.58 9.52 -24.88
N GLN A 156 9.10 8.30 -25.03
CA GLN A 156 9.58 7.77 -26.31
C GLN A 156 8.45 7.58 -27.33
N ALA A 157 7.27 7.12 -26.89
CA ALA A 157 6.13 6.95 -27.78
C ALA A 157 5.56 8.30 -28.27
N VAL A 158 5.64 9.33 -27.43
CA VAL A 158 5.03 10.63 -27.67
C VAL A 158 5.96 11.59 -28.38
N CYS A 159 7.27 11.57 -28.09
CA CYS A 159 8.24 12.44 -28.76
C CYS A 159 8.61 11.89 -30.14
N SER A 160 8.91 12.79 -31.07
CA SER A 160 9.27 12.46 -32.45
C SER A 160 10.70 11.94 -32.56
N ASP A 161 11.52 12.23 -31.55
CA ASP A 161 12.93 11.90 -31.49
C ASP A 161 13.33 11.50 -30.05
N PRO A 162 14.14 10.44 -29.88
CA PRO A 162 14.56 9.95 -28.57
C PRO A 162 15.37 10.98 -27.76
N VAL A 163 16.06 11.92 -28.41
CA VAL A 163 16.81 12.97 -27.68
C VAL A 163 15.84 13.91 -26.98
N THR A 164 14.71 14.23 -27.63
CA THR A 164 13.65 15.05 -27.01
C THR A 164 13.00 14.32 -25.83
N ALA A 165 12.70 13.03 -25.97
CA ALA A 165 12.18 12.22 -24.87
C ALA A 165 13.13 12.25 -23.65
N ASN A 166 14.44 12.10 -23.88
CA ASN A 166 15.44 12.15 -22.82
C ASN A 166 15.54 13.53 -22.14
N PHE A 167 15.46 14.63 -22.90
CA PHE A 167 15.45 15.97 -22.30
C PHE A 167 14.22 16.22 -21.41
N VAL A 168 13.05 15.72 -21.82
CA VAL A 168 11.82 15.83 -21.03
C VAL A 168 11.93 14.98 -19.76
N TYR A 169 12.51 13.79 -19.86
CA TYR A 169 12.77 12.91 -18.72
C TYR A 169 13.74 13.55 -17.71
N LEU A 170 14.87 14.07 -18.18
CA LEU A 170 15.84 14.78 -17.34
C LEU A 170 15.20 15.98 -16.63
N ALA A 171 14.39 16.77 -17.33
CA ALA A 171 13.67 17.89 -16.72
C ALA A 171 12.68 17.47 -15.62
N LEU A 172 12.20 16.22 -15.62
CA LEU A 172 11.33 15.67 -14.57
C LEU A 172 12.10 15.20 -13.33
N ILE A 173 13.36 14.78 -13.47
CA ILE A 173 14.14 14.18 -12.37
C ILE A 173 15.23 15.09 -11.80
N GLU A 174 15.76 16.02 -12.58
CA GLU A 174 16.77 16.98 -12.11
C GLU A 174 16.14 17.98 -11.15
N GLN A 175 16.71 18.11 -9.94
CA GLN A 175 16.25 19.10 -8.98
C GLN A 175 16.58 20.51 -9.50
N PRO A 176 15.65 21.48 -9.40
CA PRO A 176 15.97 22.87 -9.71
C PRO A 176 17.06 23.35 -8.75
N GLU A 177 18.14 23.96 -9.28
CA GLU A 177 19.19 24.53 -8.44
C GLU A 177 18.57 25.53 -7.44
N PRO A 178 18.99 25.50 -6.16
CA PRO A 178 18.53 26.49 -5.20
C PRO A 178 18.99 27.87 -5.66
N ALA A 179 18.04 28.80 -5.81
CA ALA A 179 18.34 30.19 -6.13
C ALA A 179 19.32 30.77 -5.09
N PRO A 180 20.33 31.56 -5.52
CA PRO A 180 21.34 32.14 -4.63
C PRO A 180 20.78 33.15 -3.63
#